data_AF-A0A4P5VG15-F1
#
_entry.id   AF-A0A4P5VG15-F1
#
_cell.length_a   1.000
_cell.length_b   1.000
_cell.length_c   1.000
_cell.angle_alpha   90.00
_cell.angle_beta   90.00
_cell.angle_gamma   90.00
#
_symmetry.space_group_name_H-M   'P 1'
#
loop_
_entity.id
_entity.type
_entity.pdbx_description
1 polymer ?
#
loop_
_entity_poly.entity_id
_entity_poly.type
_entity_poly.pdbx_seq_one_letter_code
_entity_poly.pdbx_strand_id
1 'polypeptide(L)'
;MGRAQYATITLPFSLTEAPTVAKRLTAALQVLLVGAAIPLLVARPVWAQTLAEPLRQSPPAPLAPAQIAPAPGAVVLAPVVPAPVAPAPVVPAAVAPAAVAPIEAAAFAALLRTGTLAELDVACAQVMALEDRPRLRQLQQRLLEVEPFPQSLDEVLANADVLIRCRAPQAALSVLNRYGPAAGPGRVQWLLMQWRAANSALDHRRAALALERLSANQPASLAAQTLPLQRRPDGTVVTRPALDVLAGHLESRGFQQSAAALLLTAATPGRPRAERMQQAVALLKDLPPEQREELLETALNEAAAAGAWGLVTELLEAQAALPGSRGRERLLRLSPRLDDAYGEWRLRRWNPADPRVQELERQLRAPDPPLDSRGASPALLPPSRQGLPAATP
;
A
#
# COMPACT_ATOMS: atom_id res chain seq x y z
N MET A 1 -17.14 59.74 34.57
CA MET A 1 -17.51 58.90 35.73
C MET A 1 -18.59 57.91 35.28
N GLY A 2 -18.20 56.67 35.00
CA GLY A 2 -19.11 55.60 34.58
C GLY A 2 -18.45 54.27 34.92
N ARG A 3 -18.95 53.62 35.97
CA ARG A 3 -18.46 52.32 36.46
C ARG A 3 -18.97 51.22 35.53
N ALA A 4 -18.07 50.48 34.90
CA ALA A 4 -18.38 49.23 34.23
C ALA A 4 -18.62 48.13 35.29
N GLN A 5 -19.80 47.52 35.24
CA GLN A 5 -20.17 46.37 36.05
C GLN A 5 -19.57 45.11 35.42
N TYR A 6 -18.79 44.35 36.19
CA TYR A 6 -18.35 43.01 35.82
C TYR A 6 -19.44 42.01 36.21
N ALA A 7 -19.98 41.29 35.23
CA ALA A 7 -20.86 40.15 35.46
C ALA A 7 -20.02 38.88 35.65
N THR A 8 -19.99 38.38 36.89
CA THR A 8 -19.46 37.06 37.24
C THR A 8 -20.50 36.01 36.87
N ILE A 9 -20.22 35.19 35.85
CA ILE A 9 -21.04 34.02 35.51
C ILE A 9 -20.39 32.79 36.15
N THR A 10 -21.03 32.28 37.19
CA THR A 10 -20.71 31.02 37.86
C THR A 10 -21.39 29.88 37.11
N LEU A 11 -20.63 28.97 36.50
CA LEU A 11 -21.15 27.71 35.95
C LEU A 11 -20.90 26.57 36.95
N PRO A 12 -21.88 25.70 37.23
CA PRO A 12 -21.62 24.49 37.99
C PRO A 12 -21.04 23.41 37.06
N PHE A 13 -19.80 23.01 37.31
CA PHE A 13 -19.18 21.83 36.73
C PHE A 13 -19.47 20.64 37.66
N SER A 14 -20.31 19.69 37.21
CA SER A 14 -20.38 18.36 37.80
C SER A 14 -19.77 17.37 36.82
N LEU A 15 -18.64 16.80 37.22
CA LEU A 15 -17.94 15.68 36.59
C LEU A 15 -18.58 14.38 37.08
N THR A 16 -19.29 13.65 36.21
CA THR A 16 -19.53 12.20 36.40
C THR A 16 -19.87 11.52 35.07
N GLU A 17 -19.08 10.50 34.74
CA GLU A 17 -19.39 9.30 33.95
C GLU A 17 -19.24 9.31 32.40
N ALA A 18 -18.06 8.86 31.97
CA ALA A 18 -17.90 7.79 30.96
C ALA A 18 -17.74 6.44 31.71
N PRO A 19 -18.00 5.23 31.15
CA PRO A 19 -17.79 4.86 29.73
C PRO A 19 -18.81 3.87 29.12
N THR A 20 -19.30 4.15 27.90
CA THR A 20 -20.24 3.26 27.17
C THR A 20 -19.80 2.93 25.73
N VAL A 21 -18.48 2.84 25.48
CA VAL A 21 -17.94 2.45 24.17
C VAL A 21 -17.16 1.12 24.24
N ALA A 22 -16.52 0.81 25.37
CA ALA A 22 -15.78 -0.44 25.56
C ALA A 22 -16.66 -1.71 25.54
N LYS A 23 -17.94 -1.61 25.91
CA LYS A 23 -18.89 -2.76 25.92
C LYS A 23 -19.44 -3.14 24.54
N ARG A 24 -19.35 -2.27 23.53
CA ARG A 24 -19.90 -2.57 22.18
C ARG A 24 -18.91 -3.30 21.28
N LEU A 25 -17.61 -3.26 21.60
CA LEU A 25 -16.57 -3.98 20.86
C LEU A 25 -16.43 -5.45 21.29
N THR A 26 -16.77 -5.80 22.53
CA THR A 26 -16.78 -7.20 23.00
C THR A 26 -17.84 -8.05 22.30
N ALA A 27 -19.01 -7.45 21.99
CA ALA A 27 -20.12 -8.16 21.36
C ALA A 27 -19.91 -8.43 19.86
N ALA A 28 -19.17 -7.57 19.14
CA ALA A 28 -18.88 -7.79 17.72
C ALA A 28 -17.79 -8.84 17.51
N LEU A 29 -16.83 -8.98 18.43
CA LEU A 29 -15.80 -10.01 18.40
C LEU A 29 -16.33 -11.40 18.83
N GLN A 30 -17.28 -11.46 19.77
CA GLN A 30 -17.85 -12.73 20.24
C GLN A 30 -18.77 -13.43 19.24
N VAL A 31 -19.44 -12.71 18.33
CA VAL A 31 -20.36 -13.30 17.35
C VAL A 31 -19.62 -14.06 16.24
N LEU A 32 -18.32 -13.87 16.09
CA LEU A 32 -17.51 -14.59 15.09
C LEU A 32 -16.92 -15.93 15.59
N LEU A 33 -17.07 -16.30 16.88
CA LEU A 33 -16.30 -17.40 17.48
C LEU A 33 -17.10 -18.55 18.15
N VAL A 34 -18.43 -18.48 18.30
CA VAL A 34 -19.18 -19.62 18.90
C VAL A 34 -20.50 -19.88 18.17
N GLY A 35 -20.61 -21.08 17.60
CA GLY A 35 -21.84 -21.63 17.04
C GLY A 35 -22.76 -22.25 18.10
N ALA A 36 -24.07 -22.07 17.86
CA ALA A 36 -25.23 -22.80 18.36
C ALA A 36 -25.78 -22.53 19.79
N ALA A 37 -27.08 -22.16 19.77
CA ALA A 37 -28.19 -22.58 20.65
C ALA A 37 -28.80 -21.61 21.72
N ILE A 38 -29.83 -20.87 21.25
CA ILE A 38 -31.16 -20.51 21.84
C ILE A 38 -31.30 -19.39 22.93
N PRO A 39 -32.50 -18.81 23.17
CA PRO A 39 -32.90 -17.48 22.65
C PRO A 39 -33.33 -16.47 23.74
N LEU A 40 -33.39 -15.17 23.44
CA LEU A 40 -34.49 -14.30 23.90
C LEU A 40 -34.52 -12.95 23.18
N LEU A 41 -35.75 -12.51 22.95
CA LEU A 41 -36.21 -11.32 22.24
C LEU A 41 -35.61 -10.02 22.76
N VAL A 42 -35.30 -9.09 21.85
CA VAL A 42 -35.99 -7.79 21.65
C VAL A 42 -35.31 -7.01 20.50
N ALA A 43 -36.14 -6.56 19.55
CA ALA A 43 -35.95 -5.52 18.51
C ALA A 43 -34.71 -5.55 17.58
N ARG A 44 -34.91 -6.01 16.33
CA ARG A 44 -33.94 -5.92 15.21
C ARG A 44 -34.34 -4.80 14.24
N PRO A 45 -33.42 -3.97 13.72
CA PRO A 45 -33.58 -3.33 12.43
C PRO A 45 -33.17 -4.29 11.29
N VAL A 46 -33.89 -4.15 10.18
CA VAL A 46 -34.01 -5.07 9.04
C VAL A 46 -32.75 -5.08 8.16
N TRP A 47 -31.82 -6.01 8.41
CA TRP A 47 -30.89 -6.54 7.41
C TRP A 47 -30.72 -8.04 7.67
N ALA A 48 -30.71 -8.83 6.60
CA ALA A 48 -30.64 -10.30 6.51
C ALA A 48 -31.97 -11.07 6.51
N GLN A 49 -32.52 -11.29 5.31
CA GLN A 49 -33.24 -12.51 4.93
C GLN A 49 -33.24 -12.64 3.40
N THR A 50 -32.32 -13.44 2.87
CA THR A 50 -32.48 -14.33 1.70
C THR A 50 -31.16 -15.05 1.41
N LEU A 51 -30.95 -16.21 2.04
CA LEU A 51 -30.05 -17.25 1.51
C LEU A 51 -30.66 -18.60 1.84
N ALA A 52 -31.24 -19.24 0.83
CA ALA A 52 -31.32 -20.69 0.70
C ALA A 52 -31.86 -21.02 -0.70
N GLU A 53 -30.97 -21.20 -1.68
CA GLU A 53 -31.11 -22.30 -2.64
C GLU A 53 -29.75 -22.65 -3.28
N PRO A 54 -29.42 -23.94 -3.48
CA PRO A 54 -28.08 -24.39 -3.86
C PRO A 54 -27.89 -24.38 -5.38
N LEU A 55 -26.91 -23.62 -5.87
CA LEU A 55 -26.43 -23.76 -7.23
C LEU A 55 -25.53 -25.00 -7.33
N ARG A 56 -26.04 -26.00 -8.05
CA ARG A 56 -25.30 -27.16 -8.56
C ARG A 56 -24.06 -26.68 -9.32
N GLN A 57 -22.91 -27.21 -8.94
CA GLN A 57 -21.64 -27.03 -9.63
C GLN A 57 -21.67 -27.78 -10.96
N SER A 58 -21.49 -27.06 -12.07
CA SER A 58 -21.08 -27.64 -13.35
C SER A 58 -19.55 -27.78 -13.37
N PRO A 59 -18.99 -28.91 -13.83
CA PRO A 59 -17.54 -29.10 -13.91
C PRO A 59 -16.91 -28.23 -15.02
N PRO A 60 -15.65 -27.79 -14.87
CA PRO A 60 -14.93 -27.08 -15.92
C PRO A 60 -14.56 -28.03 -17.07
N ALA A 61 -14.72 -27.53 -18.30
CA ALA A 61 -14.28 -28.20 -19.52
C ALA A 61 -12.73 -28.36 -19.55
N PRO A 62 -12.21 -29.46 -20.13
CA PRO A 62 -10.77 -29.73 -20.15
C PRO A 62 -10.03 -28.80 -21.11
N LEU A 63 -8.94 -28.21 -20.61
CA LEU A 63 -7.95 -27.48 -21.41
C LEU A 63 -7.17 -28.48 -22.28
N ALA A 64 -7.15 -28.23 -23.59
CA ALA A 64 -6.35 -28.96 -24.55
C ALA A 64 -4.84 -28.75 -24.33
N PRO A 65 -4.00 -29.77 -24.56
CA PRO A 65 -2.56 -29.67 -24.34
C PRO A 65 -1.87 -28.86 -25.43
N ALA A 66 -1.12 -27.82 -25.03
CA ALA A 66 -0.16 -27.15 -25.90
C ALA A 66 1.04 -28.09 -26.14
N GLN A 67 1.28 -28.39 -27.41
CA GLN A 67 2.33 -29.28 -27.87
C GLN A 67 3.70 -28.62 -27.71
N ILE A 68 4.61 -29.32 -27.04
CA ILE A 68 6.03 -29.01 -26.94
C ILE A 68 6.70 -29.55 -28.21
N ALA A 69 7.29 -28.68 -29.03
CA ALA A 69 8.10 -29.09 -30.17
C ALA A 69 9.53 -29.45 -29.71
N PRO A 70 10.15 -30.52 -30.25
CA PRO A 70 11.46 -30.99 -29.83
C PRO A 70 12.61 -30.20 -30.46
N ALA A 71 13.67 -30.02 -29.66
CA ALA A 71 14.96 -29.53 -30.11
C ALA A 71 15.74 -30.64 -30.84
N PRO A 72 16.41 -30.35 -31.97
CA PRO A 72 17.50 -31.19 -32.44
C PRO A 72 18.84 -30.68 -31.87
N GLY A 73 19.57 -31.60 -31.23
CA GLY A 73 20.92 -31.39 -30.76
C GLY A 73 21.97 -31.51 -31.86
N ALA A 74 23.16 -30.99 -31.56
CA ALA A 74 24.48 -31.59 -31.80
C ALA A 74 25.54 -30.50 -31.56
N VAL A 75 26.26 -30.60 -30.44
CA VAL A 75 27.46 -29.78 -30.18
C VAL A 75 28.62 -30.47 -30.88
N VAL A 76 29.13 -29.86 -31.96
CA VAL A 76 30.42 -30.21 -32.56
C VAL A 76 31.45 -29.24 -31.98
N LEU A 77 32.41 -29.77 -31.22
CA LEU A 77 33.57 -29.03 -30.73
C LEU A 77 34.55 -28.80 -31.90
N ALA A 78 34.60 -27.56 -32.40
CA ALA A 78 35.64 -27.10 -33.32
C ALA A 78 36.76 -26.38 -32.54
N PRO A 79 38.03 -26.50 -32.95
CA PRO A 79 39.16 -25.89 -32.28
C PRO A 79 39.13 -24.35 -32.38
N VAL A 80 39.32 -23.69 -31.24
CA VAL A 80 39.41 -22.23 -31.13
C VAL A 80 40.73 -21.76 -31.75
N VAL A 81 40.63 -21.09 -32.90
CA VAL A 81 41.68 -20.26 -33.48
C VAL A 81 41.63 -18.89 -32.80
N PRO A 82 42.74 -18.29 -32.33
CA PRO A 82 42.70 -16.96 -31.73
C PRO A 82 42.32 -15.92 -32.79
N ALA A 83 41.16 -15.29 -32.61
CA ALA A 83 40.70 -14.19 -33.44
C ALA A 83 41.51 -12.91 -33.16
N PRO A 84 41.81 -12.11 -34.19
CA PRO A 84 42.49 -10.82 -34.02
C PRO A 84 41.60 -9.85 -33.24
N VAL A 85 42.24 -9.10 -32.33
CA VAL A 85 41.62 -8.07 -31.50
C VAL A 85 40.92 -7.03 -32.40
N ALA A 86 39.59 -7.03 -32.37
CA ALA A 86 38.79 -5.97 -32.99
C ALA A 86 38.88 -4.70 -32.12
N PRO A 87 38.97 -3.50 -32.72
CA PRO A 87 38.95 -2.26 -31.96
C PRO A 87 37.61 -2.11 -31.22
N ALA A 88 37.67 -1.60 -30.00
CA ALA A 88 36.53 -1.42 -29.12
C ALA A 88 35.38 -0.65 -29.81
N PRO A 89 34.12 -1.03 -29.60
CA PRO A 89 32.98 -0.28 -30.11
C PRO A 89 32.99 1.12 -29.47
N VAL A 90 33.01 2.14 -30.31
CA VAL A 90 32.82 3.53 -29.92
C VAL A 90 31.42 3.63 -29.31
N VAL A 91 31.35 3.78 -27.99
CA VAL A 91 30.11 4.07 -27.28
C VAL A 91 29.63 5.43 -27.78
N PRO A 92 28.44 5.54 -28.40
CA PRO A 92 27.92 6.84 -28.79
C PRO A 92 27.78 7.70 -27.53
N ALA A 93 28.40 8.87 -27.55
CA ALA A 93 28.29 9.85 -26.49
C ALA A 93 26.80 10.07 -26.17
N ALA A 94 26.46 9.95 -24.89
CA ALA A 94 25.12 10.26 -24.41
C ALA A 94 24.76 11.67 -24.89
N VAL A 95 23.72 11.76 -25.73
CA VAL A 95 23.17 13.05 -26.16
C VAL A 95 22.70 13.75 -24.89
N ALA A 96 23.42 14.80 -24.49
CA ALA A 96 23.00 15.62 -23.37
C ALA A 96 21.57 16.11 -23.63
N PRO A 97 20.67 16.07 -22.64
CA PRO A 97 19.31 16.57 -22.83
C PRO A 97 19.40 18.03 -23.28
N ALA A 98 18.76 18.33 -24.42
CA ALA A 98 18.71 19.68 -24.93
C ALA A 98 18.19 20.62 -23.84
N ALA A 99 18.93 21.70 -23.57
CA ALA A 99 18.50 22.70 -22.61
C ALA A 99 17.13 23.25 -23.01
N VAL A 100 16.17 23.25 -22.07
CA VAL A 100 14.84 23.81 -22.30
C VAL A 100 15.02 25.33 -22.49
N ALA A 101 14.64 25.84 -23.66
CA ALA A 101 14.72 27.27 -23.92
C ALA A 101 13.66 28.05 -23.11
N PRO A 102 13.97 29.25 -22.59
CA PRO A 102 13.00 30.08 -21.93
C PRO A 102 11.92 30.57 -22.91
N ILE A 103 10.69 30.67 -22.42
CA ILE A 103 9.60 31.27 -23.20
C ILE A 103 9.88 32.77 -23.34
N GLU A 104 9.85 33.28 -24.57
CA GLU A 104 10.02 34.71 -24.83
C GLU A 104 8.93 35.55 -24.13
N ALA A 105 9.29 36.74 -23.64
CA ALA A 105 8.39 37.56 -22.81
C ALA A 105 7.08 37.91 -23.55
N ALA A 106 7.15 38.22 -24.84
CA ALA A 106 5.98 38.51 -25.66
C ALA A 106 5.09 37.27 -25.87
N ALA A 107 5.71 36.10 -26.09
CA ALA A 107 4.99 34.83 -26.22
C ALA A 107 4.31 34.44 -24.91
N PHE A 108 4.99 34.63 -23.78
CA PHE A 108 4.43 34.40 -22.45
C PHE A 108 3.24 35.34 -22.17
N ALA A 109 3.34 36.62 -22.50
CA ALA A 109 2.24 37.58 -22.36
C ALA A 109 1.05 37.28 -23.30
N ALA A 110 1.30 36.74 -24.51
CA ALA A 110 0.24 36.26 -25.39
C ALA A 110 -0.47 35.04 -24.79
N LEU A 111 0.30 34.09 -24.27
CA LEU A 111 -0.20 32.88 -23.62
C LEU A 111 -1.10 33.20 -22.42
N LEU A 112 -0.71 34.15 -21.56
CA LEU A 112 -1.54 34.57 -20.43
C LEU A 112 -2.88 35.21 -20.87
N ARG A 113 -2.95 35.80 -22.07
CA ARG A 113 -4.19 36.44 -22.55
C ARG A 113 -5.11 35.45 -23.26
N THR A 114 -4.57 34.65 -24.16
CA THR A 114 -5.37 33.84 -25.12
C THR A 114 -4.98 32.38 -25.18
N GLY A 115 -4.05 31.92 -24.34
CA GLY A 115 -3.60 30.53 -24.33
C GLY A 115 -4.71 29.55 -24.01
N THR A 116 -4.74 28.45 -24.75
CA THR A 116 -5.59 27.28 -24.51
C THR A 116 -5.06 26.45 -23.33
N LEU A 117 -5.87 25.54 -22.79
CA LEU A 117 -5.44 24.62 -21.73
C LEU A 117 -4.19 23.81 -22.12
N ALA A 118 -4.10 23.36 -23.37
CA ALA A 118 -2.96 22.58 -23.86
C ALA A 118 -1.68 23.43 -23.93
N GLU A 119 -1.78 24.66 -24.41
CA GLU A 119 -0.62 25.57 -24.48
C GLU A 119 -0.15 25.99 -23.08
N LEU A 120 -1.09 26.23 -22.15
CA LEU A 120 -0.79 26.53 -20.75
C LEU A 120 -0.11 25.36 -20.04
N ASP A 121 -0.51 24.12 -20.31
CA ASP A 121 0.12 22.90 -19.77
C ASP A 121 1.58 22.76 -20.22
N VAL A 122 1.84 22.94 -21.53
CA VAL A 122 3.20 22.91 -22.09
C VAL A 122 4.06 24.01 -21.46
N ALA A 123 3.52 25.22 -21.33
CA ALA A 123 4.24 26.32 -20.71
C ALA A 123 4.53 26.08 -19.22
N CYS A 124 3.60 25.47 -18.47
CA CYS A 124 3.86 25.06 -17.09
C CYS A 124 5.03 24.09 -17.01
N ALA A 125 5.09 23.08 -17.88
CA ALA A 125 6.18 22.11 -17.90
C ALA A 125 7.54 22.78 -18.14
N GLN A 126 7.61 23.70 -19.11
CA GLN A 126 8.82 24.47 -19.42
C GLN A 126 9.25 25.38 -18.26
N VAL A 127 8.30 26.15 -17.71
CA VAL A 127 8.56 27.07 -16.58
C VAL A 127 8.97 26.31 -15.32
N MET A 128 8.43 25.12 -15.07
CA MET A 128 8.87 24.24 -13.98
C MET A 128 10.28 23.70 -14.20
N ALA A 129 10.63 23.31 -15.43
CA ALA A 129 11.98 22.84 -15.76
C ALA A 129 13.04 23.94 -15.58
N LEU A 130 12.64 25.21 -15.76
CA LEU A 130 13.46 26.39 -15.54
C LEU A 130 13.38 26.95 -14.11
N GLU A 131 12.58 26.33 -13.23
CA GLU A 131 12.33 26.77 -11.85
C GLU A 131 11.84 28.23 -11.68
N ASP A 132 11.21 28.82 -12.72
CA ASP A 132 10.70 30.20 -12.69
C ASP A 132 9.35 30.28 -11.94
N ARG A 133 9.45 30.39 -10.61
CA ARG A 133 8.28 30.45 -9.71
C ARG A 133 7.34 31.64 -10.00
N PRO A 134 7.82 32.88 -10.30
CA PRO A 134 6.95 33.98 -10.68
C PRO A 134 6.08 33.68 -11.91
N ARG A 135 6.66 33.19 -13.01
CA ARG A 135 5.88 32.84 -14.20
C ARG A 135 4.95 31.66 -13.94
N LEU A 136 5.36 30.69 -13.13
CA LEU A 136 4.50 29.57 -12.76
C LEU A 136 3.22 30.05 -12.07
N ARG A 137 3.33 30.98 -11.12
CA ARG A 137 2.15 31.55 -10.44
C ARG A 137 1.21 32.28 -11.40
N GLN A 138 1.73 33.00 -12.39
CA GLN A 138 0.90 33.69 -13.40
C GLN A 138 0.15 32.68 -14.27
N LEU A 139 0.80 31.58 -14.69
CA LEU A 139 0.14 30.50 -15.42
C LEU A 139 -0.96 29.83 -14.57
N GLN A 140 -0.68 29.55 -13.30
CA GLN A 140 -1.66 28.97 -12.37
C GLN A 140 -2.88 29.86 -12.17
N GLN A 141 -2.67 31.18 -12.03
CA GLN A 141 -3.76 32.16 -11.95
C GLN A 141 -4.57 32.19 -13.24
N ARG A 142 -3.91 32.19 -14.39
CA ARG A 142 -4.61 32.15 -15.68
C ARG A 142 -5.48 30.91 -15.82
N LEU A 143 -4.96 29.73 -15.46
CA LEU A 143 -5.71 28.47 -15.51
C LEU A 143 -6.97 28.47 -14.63
N LEU A 144 -6.94 29.16 -13.49
CA LEU A 144 -8.12 29.36 -12.63
C LEU A 144 -9.22 30.22 -13.29
N GLU A 145 -8.83 31.08 -14.22
CA GLU A 145 -9.71 32.00 -14.96
C GLU A 145 -10.13 31.46 -16.32
N VAL A 146 -9.64 30.27 -16.74
CA VAL A 146 -10.11 29.61 -17.96
C VAL A 146 -11.52 29.10 -17.70
N GLU A 147 -12.51 29.92 -18.05
CA GLU A 147 -13.94 29.64 -17.85
C GLU A 147 -14.75 29.68 -19.14
N PRO A 148 -14.73 28.65 -20.00
CA PRO A 148 -15.71 28.56 -21.08
C PRO A 148 -17.07 28.14 -20.52
N PHE A 149 -18.04 29.05 -20.38
CA PHE A 149 -19.40 28.67 -20.00
C PHE A 149 -20.24 28.32 -21.24
N PRO A 150 -21.05 27.25 -21.23
CA PRO A 150 -21.18 26.20 -20.21
C PRO A 150 -20.06 25.15 -20.27
N GLN A 151 -19.50 24.75 -19.11
CA GLN A 151 -18.46 23.70 -19.05
C GLN A 151 -19.06 22.30 -18.98
N SER A 152 -18.61 21.43 -19.87
CA SER A 152 -18.80 19.98 -19.75
C SER A 152 -17.95 19.40 -18.61
N LEU A 153 -18.31 18.19 -18.13
CA LEU A 153 -17.49 17.49 -17.13
C LEU A 153 -16.06 17.27 -17.65
N ASP A 154 -15.89 16.92 -18.92
CA ASP A 154 -14.58 16.61 -19.51
C ASP A 154 -13.65 17.84 -19.48
N GLU A 155 -14.16 19.03 -19.76
CA GLU A 155 -13.40 20.28 -19.68
C GLU A 155 -12.99 20.62 -18.24
N VAL A 156 -13.88 20.42 -17.28
CA VAL A 156 -13.59 20.60 -15.84
C VAL A 156 -12.48 19.65 -15.39
N LEU A 157 -12.57 18.37 -15.77
CA LEU A 157 -11.58 17.36 -15.42
C LEU A 157 -10.23 17.64 -16.09
N ALA A 158 -10.23 18.06 -17.36
CA ALA A 158 -9.02 18.43 -18.09
C ALA A 158 -8.33 19.64 -17.45
N ASN A 159 -9.08 20.70 -17.11
CA ASN A 159 -8.52 21.87 -16.43
C ASN A 159 -7.93 21.49 -15.05
N ALA A 160 -8.66 20.71 -14.25
CA ALA A 160 -8.17 20.24 -12.95
C ALA A 160 -6.88 19.41 -13.07
N ASP A 161 -6.77 18.54 -14.07
CA ASP A 161 -5.59 17.72 -14.32
C ASP A 161 -4.37 18.56 -14.73
N VAL A 162 -4.57 19.59 -15.59
CA VAL A 162 -3.53 20.58 -15.92
C VAL A 162 -3.08 21.34 -14.67
N LEU A 163 -4.01 21.82 -13.84
CA LEU A 163 -3.68 22.51 -12.59
C LEU A 163 -2.87 21.62 -11.62
N ILE A 164 -3.17 20.33 -11.52
CA ILE A 164 -2.37 19.38 -10.73
C ILE A 164 -0.94 19.26 -11.31
N ARG A 165 -0.80 19.11 -12.63
CA ARG A 165 0.52 19.05 -13.30
C ARG A 165 1.32 20.34 -13.14
N CYS A 166 0.65 21.50 -13.19
CA CYS A 166 1.22 22.81 -12.92
C CYS A 166 1.52 23.07 -11.43
N ARG A 167 1.49 22.04 -10.56
CA ARG A 167 1.72 22.16 -9.10
C ARG A 167 0.75 23.10 -8.37
N ALA A 168 -0.51 23.16 -8.81
CA ALA A 168 -1.58 23.94 -8.18
C ALA A 168 -2.78 23.07 -7.78
N PRO A 169 -2.61 22.06 -6.91
CA PRO A 169 -3.67 21.13 -6.56
C PRO A 169 -4.84 21.79 -5.79
N GLN A 170 -4.61 22.86 -5.03
CA GLN A 170 -5.68 23.64 -4.38
C GLN A 170 -6.53 24.42 -5.40
N ALA A 171 -5.90 24.92 -6.46
CA ALA A 171 -6.59 25.56 -7.57
C ALA A 171 -7.47 24.54 -8.32
N ALA A 172 -6.95 23.32 -8.56
CA ALA A 172 -7.73 22.22 -9.14
C ALA A 172 -8.98 21.91 -8.30
N LEU A 173 -8.85 21.84 -6.97
CA LEU A 173 -10.00 21.69 -6.07
C LEU A 173 -11.01 22.85 -6.21
N SER A 174 -10.53 24.08 -6.43
CA SER A 174 -11.41 25.25 -6.61
C SER A 174 -12.23 25.14 -7.90
N VAL A 175 -11.62 24.70 -9.00
CA VAL A 175 -12.31 24.40 -10.26
C VAL A 175 -13.32 23.27 -10.08
N LEU A 176 -12.91 22.15 -9.48
CA LEU A 176 -13.76 20.99 -9.24
C LEU A 176 -14.98 21.31 -8.36
N ASN A 177 -14.84 22.20 -7.37
CA ASN A 177 -15.94 22.57 -6.47
C ASN A 177 -17.04 23.41 -7.14
N ARG A 178 -16.78 23.99 -8.32
CA ARG A 178 -17.79 24.72 -9.10
C ARG A 178 -18.72 23.79 -9.87
N TYR A 179 -18.34 22.51 -10.00
CA TYR A 179 -19.07 21.50 -10.74
C TYR A 179 -19.47 20.34 -9.82
N GLY A 180 -20.71 19.89 -9.93
CA GLY A 180 -21.25 18.81 -9.10
C GLY A 180 -22.13 17.87 -9.92
N PRO A 181 -21.56 16.85 -10.56
CA PRO A 181 -22.35 15.94 -11.39
C PRO A 181 -23.34 15.16 -10.53
N ALA A 182 -24.51 14.85 -11.11
CA ALA A 182 -25.47 13.92 -10.53
C ALA A 182 -24.88 12.51 -10.41
N ALA A 183 -25.53 11.63 -9.64
CA ALA A 183 -25.10 10.25 -9.47
C ALA A 183 -24.96 9.53 -10.83
N GLY A 184 -23.91 8.71 -10.96
CA GLY A 184 -23.57 8.00 -12.19
C GLY A 184 -22.07 8.01 -12.50
N PRO A 185 -21.67 7.58 -13.71
CA PRO A 185 -20.25 7.49 -14.09
C PRO A 185 -19.49 8.82 -13.97
N GLY A 186 -20.13 9.94 -14.34
CA GLY A 186 -19.50 11.27 -14.23
C GLY A 186 -19.18 11.65 -12.78
N ARG A 187 -20.01 11.22 -11.81
CA ARG A 187 -19.73 11.41 -10.38
C ARG A 187 -18.51 10.65 -9.91
N VAL A 188 -18.35 9.42 -10.39
CA VAL A 188 -17.19 8.57 -10.09
C VAL A 188 -15.90 9.23 -10.58
N GLN A 189 -15.88 9.68 -11.84
CA GLN A 189 -14.72 10.36 -12.42
C GLN A 189 -14.38 11.66 -11.66
N TRP A 190 -15.39 12.45 -11.33
CA TRP A 190 -15.22 13.67 -10.54
C TRP A 190 -14.70 13.40 -9.12
N LEU A 191 -15.20 12.36 -8.43
CA LEU A 191 -14.71 11.98 -7.10
C LEU A 191 -13.26 11.49 -7.14
N LEU A 192 -12.87 10.74 -8.17
CA LEU A 192 -11.48 10.31 -8.36
C LEU A 192 -10.56 11.52 -8.61
N MET A 193 -10.99 12.48 -9.42
CA MET A 193 -10.22 13.70 -9.66
C MET A 193 -10.12 14.58 -8.40
N GLN A 194 -11.21 14.68 -7.62
CA GLN A 194 -11.18 15.36 -6.33
C GLN A 194 -10.22 14.70 -5.33
N TRP A 195 -10.23 13.37 -5.24
CA TRP A 195 -9.27 12.64 -4.42
C TRP A 195 -7.84 12.94 -4.88
N ARG A 196 -7.55 12.86 -6.18
CA ARG A 196 -6.20 13.09 -6.73
C ARG A 196 -5.71 14.51 -6.45
N ALA A 197 -6.56 15.52 -6.62
CA ALA A 197 -6.27 16.90 -6.29
C ALA A 197 -6.00 17.08 -4.79
N ALA A 198 -6.88 16.55 -3.93
CA ALA A 198 -6.71 16.62 -2.48
C ALA A 198 -5.47 15.90 -1.98
N ASN A 199 -5.16 14.72 -2.50
CA ASN A 199 -3.95 13.96 -2.18
C ASN A 199 -2.69 14.74 -2.59
N SER A 200 -2.69 15.35 -3.78
CA SER A 200 -1.57 16.18 -4.26
C SER A 200 -1.40 17.47 -3.44
N ALA A 201 -2.49 17.98 -2.85
CA ALA A 201 -2.49 19.11 -1.93
C ALA A 201 -2.12 18.72 -0.47
N LEU A 202 -1.90 17.42 -0.19
CA LEU A 202 -1.75 16.86 1.17
C LEU A 202 -2.96 17.14 2.09
N ASP A 203 -4.15 17.36 1.51
CA ASP A 203 -5.40 17.51 2.26
C ASP A 203 -6.02 16.13 2.51
N HIS A 204 -5.50 15.44 3.53
CA HIS A 204 -5.95 14.10 3.92
C HIS A 204 -7.44 14.05 4.28
N ARG A 205 -8.01 15.15 4.79
CA ARG A 205 -9.44 15.21 5.13
C ARG A 205 -10.31 15.16 3.88
N ARG A 206 -10.02 16.00 2.88
CA ARG A 206 -10.77 16.01 1.62
C ARG A 206 -10.51 14.74 0.80
N ALA A 207 -9.28 14.23 0.80
CA ALA A 207 -8.94 13.00 0.11
C ALA A 207 -9.71 11.80 0.67
N ALA A 208 -9.77 11.63 2.00
CA ALA A 208 -10.58 10.61 2.64
C ALA A 208 -12.07 10.75 2.29
N LEU A 209 -12.63 11.96 2.39
CA LEU A 209 -14.04 12.22 2.09
C LEU A 209 -14.42 11.88 0.64
N ALA A 210 -13.52 12.13 -0.31
CA ALA A 210 -13.75 11.77 -1.72
C ALA A 210 -13.84 10.25 -1.90
N LEU A 211 -12.97 9.48 -1.25
CA LEU A 211 -12.99 8.02 -1.28
C LEU A 211 -14.17 7.41 -0.51
N GLU A 212 -14.54 7.99 0.64
CA GLU A 212 -15.74 7.59 1.38
C GLU A 212 -17.00 7.75 0.52
N ARG A 213 -17.13 8.90 -0.16
CA ARG A 213 -18.23 9.15 -1.11
C ARG A 213 -18.19 8.21 -2.32
N LEU A 214 -17.00 7.88 -2.80
CA LEU A 214 -16.80 6.94 -3.90
C LEU A 214 -17.28 5.54 -3.53
N SER A 215 -17.09 5.13 -2.28
CA SER A 215 -17.53 3.82 -1.79
C SER A 215 -19.05 3.67 -1.68
N ALA A 216 -19.82 4.77 -1.77
CA ALA A 216 -21.27 4.78 -1.60
C ALA A 216 -21.75 4.01 -0.34
N ASN A 217 -21.06 4.21 0.79
CA ASN A 217 -21.26 3.51 2.07
C ASN A 217 -20.91 2.01 2.07
N GLN A 218 -20.16 1.54 1.08
CA GLN A 218 -19.68 0.16 0.97
C GLN A 218 -18.15 0.16 0.89
N PRO A 219 -17.43 0.41 2.00
CA PRO A 219 -15.98 0.58 1.99
C PRO A 219 -15.22 -0.63 1.44
N ALA A 220 -15.73 -1.85 1.68
CA ALA A 220 -15.13 -3.08 1.15
C ALA A 220 -15.04 -3.10 -0.39
N SER A 221 -15.92 -2.38 -1.10
CA SER A 221 -15.85 -2.26 -2.57
C SER A 221 -14.56 -1.58 -3.05
N LEU A 222 -13.98 -0.70 -2.22
CA LEU A 222 -12.72 -0.01 -2.52
C LEU A 222 -11.50 -0.94 -2.53
N ALA A 223 -11.61 -2.18 -2.01
CA ALA A 223 -10.53 -3.15 -2.02
C ALA A 223 -10.20 -3.64 -3.44
N ALA A 224 -11.19 -3.68 -4.33
CA ALA A 224 -11.03 -4.09 -5.73
C ALA A 224 -10.67 -2.92 -6.65
N GLN A 225 -10.88 -1.68 -6.21
CA GLN A 225 -10.58 -0.48 -6.99
C GLN A 225 -9.13 -0.07 -6.79
N THR A 226 -8.36 0.05 -7.86
CA THR A 226 -6.96 0.51 -7.82
C THR A 226 -6.87 1.99 -8.17
N LEU A 227 -6.08 2.73 -7.39
CA LEU A 227 -5.81 4.16 -7.59
C LEU A 227 -4.38 4.35 -8.10
N PRO A 228 -4.18 5.19 -9.13
CA PRO A 228 -2.84 5.58 -9.57
C PRO A 228 -2.29 6.65 -8.62
N LEU A 229 -1.31 6.29 -7.79
CA LEU A 229 -0.72 7.21 -6.83
C LEU A 229 0.34 8.11 -7.46
N GLN A 230 1.21 7.53 -8.28
CA GLN A 230 2.33 8.25 -8.87
C GLN A 230 2.76 7.58 -10.18
N ARG A 231 3.13 8.39 -11.17
CA ARG A 231 3.86 7.93 -12.35
C ARG A 231 5.36 8.04 -12.08
N ARG A 232 6.09 6.94 -12.25
CA ARG A 232 7.55 6.89 -12.15
C ARG A 232 8.20 7.49 -13.42
N PRO A 233 9.48 7.90 -13.35
CA PRO A 233 10.22 8.42 -14.51
C PRO A 233 10.32 7.44 -15.68
N ASP A 234 10.29 6.13 -15.41
CA ASP A 234 10.28 5.04 -16.40
C ASP A 234 8.91 4.86 -17.10
N GLY A 235 7.93 5.70 -16.78
CA GLY A 235 6.58 5.66 -17.34
C GLY A 235 5.62 4.72 -16.61
N THR A 236 6.10 3.86 -15.70
CA THR A 236 5.24 2.95 -14.91
C THR A 236 4.40 3.72 -13.90
N VAL A 237 3.21 3.20 -13.57
CA VAL A 237 2.31 3.82 -12.60
C VAL A 237 2.26 2.96 -11.35
N VAL A 238 2.60 3.57 -10.22
CA VAL A 238 2.42 2.96 -8.89
C VAL A 238 0.93 3.00 -8.59
N THR A 239 0.33 1.83 -8.45
CA THR A 239 -1.07 1.67 -8.08
C THR A 239 -1.20 1.11 -6.68
N ARG A 240 -2.28 1.48 -5.98
CA ARG A 240 -2.67 0.90 -4.70
C ARG A 240 -4.17 0.71 -4.60
N PRO A 241 -4.66 -0.30 -3.86
CA PRO A 241 -6.09 -0.43 -3.56
C PRO A 241 -6.63 0.83 -2.85
N ALA A 242 -7.80 1.30 -3.29
CA ALA A 242 -8.43 2.51 -2.76
C ALA A 242 -8.76 2.38 -1.26
N LEU A 243 -9.10 1.17 -0.81
CA LEU A 243 -9.34 0.89 0.62
C LEU A 243 -8.09 1.20 1.46
N ASP A 244 -6.93 0.77 1.00
CA ASP A 244 -5.69 0.96 1.75
C ASP A 244 -5.25 2.44 1.72
N VAL A 245 -5.52 3.14 0.62
CA VAL A 245 -5.28 4.59 0.51
C VAL A 245 -6.19 5.37 1.45
N LEU A 246 -7.46 4.99 1.56
CA LEU A 246 -8.39 5.57 2.54
C LEU A 246 -7.91 5.30 3.97
N ALA A 247 -7.48 4.08 4.29
CA ALA A 247 -6.92 3.75 5.59
C ALA A 247 -5.69 4.63 5.92
N GLY A 248 -4.79 4.84 4.96
CA GLY A 248 -3.65 5.74 5.12
C GLY A 248 -4.05 7.20 5.38
N HIS A 249 -5.08 7.72 4.71
CA HIS A 249 -5.58 9.07 5.00
C HIS A 249 -6.23 9.19 6.38
N LEU A 250 -6.92 8.15 6.86
CA LEU A 250 -7.45 8.11 8.22
C LEU A 250 -6.33 8.08 9.26
N GLU A 251 -5.29 7.28 9.02
CA GLU A 251 -4.09 7.23 9.85
C GLU A 251 -3.40 8.60 9.96
N SER A 252 -3.12 9.27 8.82
CA SER A 252 -2.50 10.61 8.81
C SER A 252 -3.31 11.68 9.56
N ARG A 253 -4.61 11.44 9.78
CA ARG A 253 -5.51 12.33 10.52
C ARG A 253 -5.65 11.95 12.00
N GLY A 254 -4.98 10.89 12.45
CA GLY A 254 -5.07 10.40 13.82
C GLY A 254 -6.29 9.52 14.10
N PHE A 255 -6.91 8.93 13.08
CA PHE A 255 -8.02 7.98 13.23
C PHE A 255 -7.53 6.53 13.11
N GLN A 256 -6.59 6.12 13.96
CA GLN A 256 -5.94 4.80 13.86
C GLN A 256 -6.93 3.64 14.01
N GLN A 257 -7.86 3.74 14.96
CA GLN A 257 -8.89 2.71 15.19
C GLN A 257 -9.81 2.55 13.97
N SER A 258 -10.23 3.66 13.36
CA SER A 258 -11.07 3.64 12.15
C SER A 258 -10.31 3.09 10.94
N ALA A 259 -9.04 3.47 10.78
CA ALA A 259 -8.17 2.94 9.73
C ALA A 259 -7.98 1.42 9.86
N ALA A 260 -7.72 0.93 11.08
CA ALA A 260 -7.56 -0.49 11.35
C ALA A 260 -8.86 -1.27 11.11
N ALA A 261 -10.00 -0.76 11.61
CA ALA A 261 -11.30 -1.38 11.37
C ALA A 261 -11.58 -1.49 9.87
N LEU A 262 -11.31 -0.43 9.10
CA LEU A 262 -11.45 -0.43 7.65
C LEU A 262 -10.59 -1.51 6.98
N LEU A 263 -9.31 -1.62 7.34
CA LEU A 263 -8.39 -2.63 6.79
C LEU A 263 -8.90 -4.07 7.04
N LEU A 264 -9.52 -4.30 8.20
CA LEU A 264 -10.09 -5.59 8.58
C LEU A 264 -11.43 -5.92 7.87
N THR A 265 -12.08 -4.95 7.22
CA THR A 265 -13.32 -5.21 6.44
C THR A 265 -13.09 -5.91 5.11
N ALA A 266 -11.86 -5.88 4.58
CA ALA A 266 -11.56 -6.44 3.28
C ALA A 266 -11.57 -7.98 3.31
N ALA A 267 -12.40 -8.59 2.47
CA ALA A 267 -12.57 -10.05 2.46
C ALA A 267 -11.56 -10.81 1.58
N THR A 268 -10.78 -10.13 0.73
CA THR A 268 -9.87 -10.75 -0.25
C THR A 268 -8.81 -11.62 0.44
N PRO A 269 -8.84 -12.96 0.31
CA PRO A 269 -7.92 -13.84 1.05
C PRO A 269 -6.47 -13.78 0.56
N GLY A 270 -5.57 -14.39 1.31
CA GLY A 270 -4.15 -14.53 0.98
C GLY A 270 -3.31 -13.32 1.35
N ARG A 271 -2.23 -13.07 0.58
CA ARG A 271 -1.23 -12.05 0.88
C ARG A 271 -1.83 -10.64 1.18
N PRO A 272 -2.77 -10.10 0.38
CA PRO A 272 -3.33 -8.77 0.67
C PRO A 272 -4.07 -8.68 2.02
N ARG A 273 -4.70 -9.77 2.47
CA ARG A 273 -5.36 -9.82 3.79
C ARG A 273 -4.36 -9.86 4.92
N ALA A 274 -3.31 -10.66 4.77
CA ALA A 274 -2.23 -10.71 5.75
C ALA A 274 -1.53 -9.33 5.92
N GLU A 275 -1.22 -8.64 4.82
CA GLU A 275 -0.63 -7.29 4.85
C GLU A 275 -1.56 -6.27 5.55
N ARG A 276 -2.86 -6.30 5.25
CA ARG A 276 -3.84 -5.43 5.91
C ARG A 276 -3.99 -5.73 7.40
N MET A 277 -3.97 -7.01 7.79
CA MET A 277 -4.01 -7.41 9.21
C MET A 277 -2.75 -6.97 9.95
N GLN A 278 -1.56 -7.12 9.34
CA GLN A 278 -0.30 -6.60 9.90
C GLN A 278 -0.39 -5.10 10.14
N GLN A 279 -0.85 -4.34 9.15
CA GLN A 279 -1.02 -2.89 9.26
C GLN A 279 -2.07 -2.53 10.33
N ALA A 280 -3.19 -3.26 10.41
CA ALA A 280 -4.21 -3.05 11.44
C ALA A 280 -3.65 -3.28 12.85
N VAL A 281 -2.86 -4.33 13.06
CA VAL A 281 -2.19 -4.59 14.35
C VAL A 281 -1.24 -3.46 14.74
N ALA A 282 -0.49 -2.91 13.78
CA ALA A 282 0.41 -1.78 14.02
C ALA A 282 -0.34 -0.50 14.44
N LEU A 283 -1.57 -0.32 13.98
CA LEU A 283 -2.45 0.80 14.34
C LEU A 283 -3.17 0.62 15.67
N LEU A 284 -3.47 -0.63 16.04
CA LEU A 284 -4.25 -1.01 17.22
C LEU A 284 -3.39 -1.21 18.47
N LYS A 285 -2.49 -0.26 18.77
CA LYS A 285 -1.50 -0.40 19.87
C LYS A 285 -2.12 -0.51 21.26
N ASP A 286 -3.32 0.03 21.43
CA ASP A 286 -4.07 0.03 22.70
C ASP A 286 -4.86 -1.26 22.93
N LEU A 287 -4.92 -2.16 21.93
CA LEU A 287 -5.54 -3.47 22.14
C LEU A 287 -4.70 -4.32 23.10
N PRO A 288 -5.35 -5.15 23.93
CA PRO A 288 -4.66 -6.15 24.73
C PRO A 288 -3.68 -6.97 23.87
N PRO A 289 -2.48 -7.28 24.39
CA PRO A 289 -1.49 -8.08 23.66
C PRO A 289 -2.05 -9.38 23.07
N GLU A 290 -2.95 -10.04 23.79
CA GLU A 290 -3.57 -11.30 23.39
C GLU A 290 -4.43 -11.13 22.13
N GLN A 291 -5.18 -10.04 22.03
CA GLN A 291 -6.01 -9.74 20.86
C GLN A 291 -5.15 -9.38 19.64
N ARG A 292 -4.04 -8.67 19.85
CA ARG A 292 -3.07 -8.40 18.78
C ARG A 292 -2.39 -9.68 18.32
N GLU A 293 -2.08 -10.58 19.23
CA GLU A 293 -1.49 -11.87 18.91
C GLU A 293 -2.46 -12.74 18.08
N GLU A 294 -3.75 -12.77 18.41
CA GLU A 294 -4.76 -13.48 17.63
C GLU A 294 -4.88 -12.97 16.19
N LEU A 295 -4.85 -11.64 16.01
CA LEU A 295 -4.82 -11.02 14.68
C LEU A 295 -3.56 -11.40 13.90
N LEU A 296 -2.39 -11.42 14.56
CA LEU A 296 -1.13 -11.83 13.93
C LEU A 296 -1.11 -13.32 13.58
N GLU A 297 -1.68 -14.20 14.40
CA GLU A 297 -1.80 -15.63 14.07
C GLU A 297 -2.70 -15.84 12.85
N THR A 298 -3.79 -15.08 12.74
CA THR A 298 -4.66 -15.12 11.56
C THR A 298 -3.91 -14.63 10.31
N ALA A 299 -3.17 -13.53 10.43
CA ALA A 299 -2.35 -12.99 9.33
C ALA A 299 -1.24 -13.97 8.90
N LEU A 300 -0.60 -14.65 9.85
CA LEU A 300 0.42 -15.67 9.58
C LEU A 300 -0.15 -16.85 8.79
N ASN A 301 -1.35 -17.32 9.14
CA ASN A 301 -2.02 -18.38 8.41
C ASN A 301 -2.37 -17.96 6.97
N GLU A 302 -2.87 -16.74 6.78
CA GLU A 302 -3.16 -16.17 5.45
C GLU A 302 -1.88 -16.00 4.60
N ALA A 303 -0.80 -15.49 5.19
CA ALA A 303 0.49 -15.32 4.52
C ALA A 303 1.11 -16.67 4.14
N ALA A 304 1.08 -17.65 5.05
CA ALA A 304 1.59 -18.99 4.80
C ALA A 304 0.79 -19.73 3.73
N ALA A 305 -0.55 -19.65 3.77
CA ALA A 305 -1.41 -20.22 2.74
C ALA A 305 -1.16 -19.61 1.36
N ALA A 306 -0.77 -18.33 1.30
CA ALA A 306 -0.38 -17.65 0.07
C ALA A 306 1.09 -17.85 -0.34
N GLY A 307 1.88 -18.61 0.41
CA GLY A 307 3.32 -18.81 0.15
C GLY A 307 4.16 -17.53 0.30
N ALA A 308 3.67 -16.53 1.03
CA ALA A 308 4.33 -15.23 1.18
C ALA A 308 5.39 -15.26 2.30
N TRP A 309 6.46 -16.04 2.11
CA TRP A 309 7.48 -16.29 3.15
C TRP A 309 8.18 -15.04 3.70
N GLY A 310 8.37 -14.01 2.87
CA GLY A 310 8.89 -12.72 3.34
C GLY A 310 7.96 -12.07 4.37
N LEU A 311 6.66 -12.00 4.05
CA LEU A 311 5.64 -11.46 4.95
C LEU A 311 5.45 -12.31 6.22
N VAL A 312 5.58 -13.64 6.12
CA VAL A 312 5.57 -14.53 7.30
C VAL A 312 6.68 -14.14 8.28
N THR A 313 7.88 -13.84 7.77
CA THR A 313 9.01 -13.43 8.61
C THR A 313 8.72 -12.09 9.29
N GLU A 314 8.23 -11.09 8.55
CA GLU A 314 7.85 -9.79 9.11
C GLU A 314 6.74 -9.89 10.17
N LEU A 315 5.76 -10.76 9.95
CA LEU A 315 4.67 -11.04 10.90
C LEU A 315 5.17 -11.72 12.19
N LEU A 316 6.11 -12.66 12.07
CA LEU A 316 6.74 -13.31 13.22
C LEU A 316 7.57 -12.31 14.04
N GLU A 317 8.25 -11.37 13.39
CA GLU A 317 8.95 -10.26 14.06
C GLU A 317 7.97 -9.35 14.81
N ALA A 318 6.84 -9.00 14.19
CA ALA A 318 5.78 -8.25 14.85
C ALA A 318 5.21 -8.99 16.07
N GLN A 319 5.04 -10.31 15.98
CA GLN A 319 4.60 -11.15 17.10
C GLN A 319 5.66 -11.22 18.21
N ALA A 320 6.94 -11.33 17.86
CA ALA A 320 8.04 -11.38 18.81
C ALA A 320 8.24 -10.08 19.61
N ALA A 321 7.74 -8.95 19.08
CA ALA A 321 7.72 -7.66 19.77
C ALA A 321 6.60 -7.54 20.82
N LEU A 322 5.60 -8.42 20.80
CA LEU A 322 4.55 -8.47 21.82
C LEU A 322 5.06 -9.19 23.10
N PRO A 323 4.51 -8.86 24.28
CA PRO A 323 4.78 -9.64 25.49
C PRO A 323 4.26 -11.08 25.31
N GLY A 324 5.17 -12.04 25.43
CA GLY A 324 4.90 -13.46 25.18
C GLY A 324 6.13 -14.16 24.60
N SER A 325 6.20 -15.49 24.67
CA SER A 325 7.35 -16.24 24.17
C SER A 325 7.14 -16.82 22.77
N ARG A 326 5.90 -17.01 22.33
CA ARG A 326 5.53 -17.76 21.12
C ARG A 326 6.20 -17.25 19.84
N GLY A 327 6.10 -15.95 19.54
CA GLY A 327 6.74 -15.35 18.36
C GLY A 327 8.26 -15.48 18.39
N ARG A 328 8.87 -15.22 19.56
CA ARG A 328 10.32 -15.34 19.79
C ARG A 328 10.79 -16.78 19.62
N GLU A 329 10.10 -17.76 20.19
CA GLU A 329 10.42 -19.19 20.05
C GLU A 329 10.31 -19.68 18.60
N ARG A 330 9.30 -19.20 17.86
CA ARG A 330 9.14 -19.53 16.44
C ARG A 330 10.29 -18.96 15.60
N LEU A 331 10.65 -17.68 15.80
CA LEU A 331 11.79 -17.08 15.13
C LEU A 331 13.10 -17.79 15.49
N LEU A 332 13.35 -18.10 16.76
CA LEU A 332 14.56 -18.82 17.17
C LEU A 332 14.69 -20.21 16.54
N ARG A 333 13.57 -20.90 16.28
CA ARG A 333 13.58 -22.17 15.53
C ARG A 333 13.83 -21.98 14.03
N LEU A 334 13.51 -20.80 13.50
CA LEU A 334 13.64 -20.48 12.08
C LEU A 334 15.02 -19.88 11.75
N SER A 335 15.59 -19.04 12.61
CA SER A 335 16.83 -18.31 12.34
C SER A 335 18.00 -19.20 11.86
N PRO A 336 18.27 -20.38 12.46
CA PRO A 336 19.34 -21.26 11.98
C PRO A 336 19.09 -21.85 10.58
N ARG A 337 17.82 -21.87 10.11
CA ARG A 337 17.47 -22.35 8.76
C ARG A 337 17.55 -21.26 7.71
N LEU A 338 17.56 -19.99 8.13
CA LEU A 338 17.69 -18.82 7.28
C LEU A 338 19.12 -18.25 7.29
N ASP A 339 20.05 -18.88 8.02
CA ASP A 339 21.38 -18.36 8.30
C ASP A 339 21.38 -16.92 8.86
N ASP A 340 20.33 -16.55 9.58
CA ASP A 340 20.14 -15.21 10.14
C ASP A 340 20.77 -15.08 11.54
N ALA A 341 22.10 -15.04 11.57
CA ALA A 341 22.88 -14.88 12.80
C ALA A 341 22.56 -13.56 13.53
N TYR A 342 22.26 -12.49 12.78
CA TYR A 342 21.94 -11.19 13.36
C TYR A 342 20.57 -11.19 14.05
N GLY A 343 19.54 -11.76 13.41
CA GLY A 343 18.22 -11.90 13.99
C GLY A 343 18.23 -12.79 15.23
N GLU A 344 18.95 -13.92 15.20
CA GLU A 344 19.13 -14.78 16.38
C GLU A 344 19.78 -14.01 17.54
N TRP A 345 20.85 -13.28 17.26
CA TRP A 345 21.54 -12.46 18.27
C TRP A 345 20.61 -11.41 18.86
N ARG A 346 19.86 -10.67 18.02
CA ARG A 346 18.92 -9.63 18.45
C ARG A 346 17.85 -10.18 19.41
N LEU A 347 17.41 -11.42 19.23
CA LEU A 347 16.43 -12.08 20.10
C LEU A 347 17.03 -12.57 21.41
N ARG A 348 18.29 -13.03 21.42
CA ARG A 348 18.97 -13.62 22.58
C ARG A 348 19.75 -12.63 23.45
N ARG A 349 20.14 -11.47 22.91
CA ARG A 349 21.06 -10.51 23.58
C ARG A 349 20.62 -10.02 24.96
N TRP A 350 19.34 -10.15 25.29
CA TRP A 350 18.79 -9.81 26.61
C TRP A 350 19.22 -10.80 27.71
N ASN A 351 19.75 -11.97 27.34
CA ASN A 351 20.36 -12.93 28.24
C ASN A 351 21.87 -13.08 27.92
N PRO A 352 22.74 -12.20 28.47
CA PRO A 352 24.18 -12.23 28.18
C PRO A 352 24.90 -13.48 28.71
N ALA A 353 24.25 -14.28 29.57
CA ALA A 353 24.79 -15.54 30.06
C ALA A 353 24.61 -16.70 29.07
N ASP A 354 23.83 -16.53 27.98
CA ASP A 354 23.68 -17.54 26.94
C ASP A 354 24.99 -17.65 26.11
N PRO A 355 25.72 -18.79 26.15
CA PRO A 355 26.96 -18.95 25.40
C PRO A 355 26.78 -18.79 23.88
N ARG A 356 25.56 -19.02 23.37
CA ARG A 356 25.21 -18.78 21.97
C ARG A 356 25.33 -17.29 21.60
N VAL A 357 25.06 -16.36 22.51
CA VAL A 357 25.19 -14.92 22.26
C VAL A 357 26.64 -14.55 21.96
N GLN A 358 27.60 -15.07 22.73
CA GLN A 358 29.03 -14.82 22.52
C GLN A 358 29.51 -15.41 21.18
N GLU A 359 29.02 -16.59 20.82
CA GLU A 359 29.29 -17.19 19.51
C GLU A 359 28.76 -16.31 18.37
N LEU A 360 27.51 -15.88 18.45
CA LEU A 360 26.90 -15.02 17.44
C LEU A 360 27.62 -13.66 17.33
N GLU A 361 28.05 -13.06 18.43
CA GLU A 361 28.84 -11.82 18.38
C GLU A 361 30.18 -12.01 17.69
N ARG A 362 30.85 -13.15 17.89
CA ARG A 362 32.08 -13.48 17.17
C ARG A 362 31.81 -13.65 15.67
N GLN A 363 30.74 -14.36 15.31
CA GLN A 363 30.33 -14.56 13.92
C GLN A 363 30.01 -13.24 13.21
N LEU A 364 29.28 -12.34 13.86
CA LEU A 364 28.88 -11.04 13.29
C LEU A 364 30.05 -10.04 13.16
N ARG A 365 31.11 -10.20 13.98
CA ARG A 365 32.32 -9.38 13.87
C ARG A 365 33.36 -9.97 12.93
N ALA A 366 33.20 -11.23 12.53
CA ALA A 366 34.11 -11.84 11.57
C ALA A 366 33.97 -11.11 10.22
N PRO A 367 35.08 -10.82 9.52
CA PRO A 367 35.01 -10.26 8.18
C PRO A 367 34.25 -11.23 7.27
N ASP A 368 33.40 -10.67 6.39
CA ASP A 368 32.69 -11.48 5.40
C ASP A 368 33.69 -12.30 4.60
N PRO A 369 33.50 -13.63 4.48
CA PRO A 369 34.35 -14.42 3.61
C PRO A 369 34.10 -13.96 2.15
N PRO A 370 35.12 -14.03 1.29
CA PRO A 370 35.00 -13.55 -0.08
C PRO A 370 33.86 -14.30 -0.83
N LEU A 371 33.19 -13.59 -1.76
CA LEU A 371 31.93 -14.02 -2.41
C LEU A 371 32.00 -15.39 -3.11
N ASP A 372 33.20 -15.85 -3.45
CA ASP A 372 33.54 -17.15 -4.03
C ASP A 372 33.31 -18.34 -3.09
N SER A 373 33.15 -18.11 -1.78
CA SER A 373 32.93 -19.17 -0.78
C SER A 373 31.45 -19.43 -0.42
N ARG A 374 30.50 -18.58 -0.85
CA ARG A 374 29.05 -18.77 -0.60
C ARG A 374 28.34 -19.62 -1.67
N GLY A 375 29.07 -20.10 -2.69
CA GLY A 375 28.54 -20.93 -3.79
C GLY A 375 28.39 -22.42 -3.47
N ALA A 376 28.81 -22.89 -2.30
CA ALA A 376 28.65 -24.28 -1.89
C ALA A 376 27.45 -24.42 -0.94
N SER A 377 26.24 -24.47 -1.50
CA SER A 377 25.11 -25.06 -0.77
C SER A 377 25.51 -26.47 -0.33
N PRO A 378 25.30 -26.87 0.95
CA PRO A 378 25.47 -28.26 1.31
C PRO A 378 24.42 -29.05 0.53
N ALA A 379 24.88 -29.93 -0.34
CA ALA A 379 24.03 -30.88 -1.03
C ALA A 379 23.16 -31.59 0.00
N LEU A 380 21.85 -31.56 -0.21
CA LEU A 380 20.90 -32.48 0.40
C LEU A 380 21.43 -33.90 0.23
N LEU A 381 21.99 -34.47 1.31
CA LEU A 381 22.34 -35.88 1.36
C LEU A 381 21.04 -36.68 1.17
N PRO A 382 20.96 -37.61 0.21
CA PRO A 382 19.80 -38.48 0.07
C PRO A 382 19.69 -39.40 1.30
N PRO A 383 18.47 -39.84 1.68
CA PRO A 383 18.29 -40.75 2.80
C PRO A 383 18.99 -42.08 2.52
N SER A 384 19.82 -42.51 3.47
CA SER A 384 20.51 -43.80 3.44
C SER A 384 19.50 -44.94 3.36
N ARG A 385 19.54 -45.72 2.26
CA ARG A 385 18.87 -47.02 2.17
C ARG A 385 19.50 -47.96 3.19
N GLN A 386 18.77 -48.26 4.27
CA GLN A 386 19.06 -49.41 5.12
C GLN A 386 18.82 -50.69 4.32
N GLY A 387 19.74 -51.66 4.50
CA GLY A 387 19.91 -52.83 3.66
C GLY A 387 18.79 -53.87 3.70
N LEU A 388 18.65 -54.56 2.58
CA LEU A 388 18.08 -55.91 2.51
C LEU A 388 19.23 -56.92 2.47
N PRO A 389 19.23 -57.98 3.30
CA PRO A 389 20.26 -59.01 3.24
C PRO A 389 20.13 -59.90 2.00
N ALA A 390 21.30 -60.32 1.50
CA ALA A 390 21.50 -61.14 0.33
C ALA A 390 20.89 -62.55 0.48
N ALA A 391 20.27 -63.05 -0.59
CA ALA A 391 19.98 -64.45 -0.77
C ALA A 391 21.27 -65.19 -1.18
N THR A 392 21.58 -66.26 -0.45
CA THR A 392 22.62 -67.26 -0.78
C THR A 392 22.02 -68.39 -1.65
N PRO A 393 22.86 -69.18 -2.36
CA PRO A 393 22.74 -69.53 -3.77
C PRO A 393 21.57 -70.45 -4.17
#